data_AF-A0A8U0Q9K0-F1
#
_entry.id   AF-A0A8U0Q9K0-F1
#
_cell.length_a   1.000
_cell.length_b   1.000
_cell.length_c   1.000
_cell.angle_alpha   90.00
_cell.angle_beta   90.00
_cell.angle_gamma   90.00
#
_symmetry.space_group_name_H-M   'P 1'
#
loop_
_entity.id
_entity.type
_entity.pdbx_description
1 polymer ?
#
loop_
_entity_poly.entity_id
_entity_poly.type
_entity_poly.pdbx_seq_one_letter_code
_entity_poly.pdbx_strand_id
1 'polypeptide(L)'
;GKVVITVQLCDEEQTEDEEGEEYFLLFSGSSQSHLTSALWSGHDTLRTLCPAHDCCEAVQVTLCRARPGHPPAGEPPVSVVAVAEQLFNFVQDLAFDMAQFLVSTAGRPDGLEGAMLLDECQIPLEECERLDESLSLALRHLDLPDGWNLLGTHLRNKPQETLVHFAARRGLKRVAVWLLLQPGAPEALRLTNRQGATPASIAQQRSHRDLHQLLTK
;
A
#
# COMPACT_ATOMS: atom_id res chain seq x y z
N GLY A 1 0.74 3.94 -2.84
CA GLY A 1 2.08 4.56 -2.64
C GLY A 1 2.76 4.74 -3.98
N LYS A 2 3.67 5.70 -4.15
CA LYS A 2 4.48 5.84 -5.37
C LYS A 2 5.71 4.94 -5.24
N VAL A 3 5.73 3.81 -5.95
CA VAL A 3 6.90 2.92 -5.99
C VAL A 3 7.90 3.47 -6.99
N VAL A 4 9.14 3.69 -6.56
CA VAL A 4 10.24 4.15 -7.42
C VAL A 4 11.08 2.94 -7.82
N ILE A 5 11.27 2.75 -9.12
CA ILE A 5 12.15 1.73 -9.67
C ILE A 5 13.49 2.41 -9.98
N THR A 6 14.58 1.75 -9.59
CA THR A 6 15.94 2.17 -9.89
C THR A 6 16.56 1.17 -10.84
N VAL A 7 17.13 1.65 -11.93
CA VAL A 7 17.88 0.84 -12.89
C VAL A 7 19.33 1.28 -12.83
N GLN A 8 20.21 0.31 -12.59
CA GLN A 8 21.64 0.54 -12.57
C GLN A 8 22.23 0.00 -13.87
N LEU A 9 22.92 0.85 -14.61
CA LEU A 9 23.51 0.53 -15.90
C LEU A 9 24.94 0.01 -15.73
N CYS A 10 25.27 -1.06 -16.44
CA CYS A 10 26.65 -1.52 -16.55
C CYS A 10 27.46 -0.62 -17.51
N ASP A 11 28.78 -0.69 -17.43
CA ASP A 11 29.69 0.13 -18.25
C ASP A 11 29.47 -0.04 -19.78
N GLU A 12 28.93 -1.19 -20.22
CA GLU A 12 28.59 -1.46 -21.62
C GLU A 12 27.30 -0.76 -22.09
N GLU A 13 26.41 -0.42 -21.14
CA GLU A 13 25.10 0.20 -21.37
C GLU A 13 25.15 1.72 -21.18
N GLN A 14 26.21 2.22 -20.52
CA GLN A 14 26.49 3.63 -20.36
C GLN A 14 26.96 4.22 -21.69
N THR A 15 26.35 5.32 -22.11
CA THR A 15 26.85 6.16 -23.21
C THR A 15 27.42 7.46 -22.65
N GLU A 16 28.57 7.87 -23.16
CA GLU A 16 29.14 9.19 -22.89
C GLU A 16 28.17 10.26 -23.44
N ASP A 17 27.33 10.83 -22.56
CA ASP A 17 26.54 12.07 -22.71
C ASP A 17 26.31 12.53 -24.17
N GLU A 18 25.54 11.76 -24.95
CA GLU A 18 25.00 12.26 -26.22
C GLU A 18 23.80 13.16 -25.89
N GLU A 19 23.94 14.48 -26.09
CA GLU A 19 22.87 15.45 -25.87
C GLU A 19 21.59 15.05 -26.64
N GLY A 20 20.49 14.81 -25.91
CA GLY A 20 19.17 14.56 -26.49
C GLY A 20 18.68 13.11 -26.43
N GLU A 21 19.39 12.19 -25.77
CA GLU A 21 18.89 10.84 -25.50
C GLU A 21 17.80 10.83 -24.41
N GLU A 22 16.70 10.13 -24.70
CA GLU A 22 15.64 9.89 -23.72
C GLU A 22 15.56 8.39 -23.38
N TYR A 23 15.40 8.09 -22.09
CA TYR A 23 15.30 6.72 -21.60
C TYR A 23 13.88 6.43 -21.16
N PHE A 24 13.40 5.23 -21.48
CA PHE A 24 12.08 4.75 -21.14
C PHE A 24 12.13 3.32 -20.62
N LEU A 25 11.19 2.96 -19.75
CA LEU A 25 10.96 1.58 -19.36
C LEU A 25 9.60 1.13 -19.90
N LEU A 26 9.63 0.08 -20.71
CA LEU A 26 8.46 -0.60 -21.23
C LEU A 26 8.19 -1.84 -20.37
N PHE A 27 7.07 -1.85 -19.66
CA PHE A 27 6.55 -3.00 -18.91
C PHE A 27 5.57 -3.74 -19.81
N SER A 28 5.79 -5.01 -20.09
CA SER A 28 4.95 -5.84 -20.95
C SER A 28 4.41 -7.01 -20.15
N GLY A 29 3.14 -6.91 -19.75
CA GLY A 29 2.39 -8.00 -19.11
C GLY A 29 1.46 -8.71 -20.07
N SER A 30 0.69 -9.65 -19.53
CA SER A 30 -0.25 -10.49 -20.27
C SER A 30 -1.48 -9.73 -20.76
N SER A 31 -1.96 -8.77 -19.99
CA SER A 31 -3.16 -7.97 -20.26
C SER A 31 -2.84 -6.53 -20.68
N GLN A 32 -1.73 -5.98 -20.22
CA GLN A 32 -1.39 -4.56 -20.35
C GLN A 32 0.10 -4.33 -20.63
N SER A 33 0.39 -3.25 -21.34
CA SER A 33 1.75 -2.73 -21.48
C SER A 33 1.81 -1.26 -21.07
N HIS A 34 2.85 -0.88 -20.34
CA HIS A 34 3.03 0.47 -19.82
C HIS A 34 4.40 1.03 -20.24
N LEU A 35 4.42 2.27 -20.71
CA LEU A 35 5.64 2.99 -21.03
C LEU A 35 5.81 4.16 -20.06
N THR A 36 6.96 4.26 -19.41
CA THR A 36 7.28 5.35 -18.48
C THR A 36 8.65 5.94 -18.78
N SER A 37 8.80 7.26 -18.63
CA SER A 37 10.09 7.93 -18.76
C SER A 37 11.00 7.55 -17.58
N ALA A 38 12.27 7.30 -17.85
CA ALA A 38 13.31 7.08 -16.87
C ALA A 38 14.28 8.26 -16.86
N LEU A 39 14.50 8.84 -15.68
CA LEU A 39 15.33 10.03 -15.51
C LEU A 39 16.61 9.68 -14.75
N TRP A 40 17.72 10.27 -15.16
CA TRP A 40 18.98 10.13 -14.45
C TRP A 40 18.88 10.69 -13.02
N SER A 41 19.36 9.90 -12.07
CA SER A 41 19.48 10.29 -10.66
C SER A 41 20.93 10.24 -10.16
N GLY A 42 21.88 9.86 -11.02
CA GLY A 42 23.32 9.70 -10.77
C GLY A 42 24.05 9.40 -12.08
N HIS A 43 25.32 8.99 -12.02
CA HIS A 43 26.15 8.73 -13.20
C HIS A 43 25.80 7.43 -13.93
N ASP A 44 25.32 6.42 -13.21
CA ASP A 44 25.03 5.06 -13.71
C ASP A 44 23.58 4.63 -13.41
N THR A 45 22.77 5.57 -12.91
CA THR A 45 21.50 5.24 -12.26
C THR A 45 20.35 6.04 -12.86
N LEU A 46 19.39 5.30 -13.41
CA LEU A 46 18.09 5.81 -13.87
C LEU A 46 17.01 5.54 -12.82
N ARG A 47 16.01 6.42 -12.74
CA ARG A 47 14.83 6.27 -11.88
C ARG A 47 13.55 6.49 -12.65
N THR A 48 12.54 5.68 -12.34
CA THR A 48 11.19 5.88 -12.84
C THR A 48 10.15 5.57 -11.76
N LEU A 49 8.91 5.96 -12.01
CA LEU A 49 7.76 5.53 -11.23
C LEU A 49 7.22 4.22 -11.79
N CYS A 50 7.00 3.25 -10.92
CA CYS A 50 6.32 2.01 -11.28
C CYS A 50 4.87 2.33 -11.69
N PRO A 51 4.40 1.85 -12.85
CA PRO A 51 3.01 2.01 -13.25
C PRO A 51 2.09 1.19 -12.35
N ALA A 52 0.82 1.59 -12.26
CA ALA A 52 -0.21 0.70 -11.74
C ALA A 52 -0.44 -0.43 -12.76
N HIS A 53 -0.69 -1.64 -12.25
CA HIS A 53 -0.94 -2.83 -13.05
C HIS A 53 -2.21 -3.53 -12.55
N ASP A 54 -2.94 -4.20 -13.44
CA ASP A 54 -4.29 -4.70 -13.15
C ASP A 54 -4.33 -6.12 -12.57
N CYS A 55 -3.22 -6.85 -12.64
CA CYS A 55 -3.12 -8.20 -12.07
C CYS A 55 -1.74 -8.51 -11.50
N CYS A 56 -1.64 -9.66 -10.83
CA CYS A 56 -0.38 -10.15 -10.28
C CYS A 56 0.27 -11.08 -11.29
N GLU A 57 1.38 -10.64 -11.87
CA GLU A 57 2.13 -11.41 -12.84
C GLU A 57 3.59 -10.97 -12.90
N ALA A 58 4.43 -11.82 -13.50
CA ALA A 58 5.78 -11.45 -13.90
C ALA A 58 5.72 -10.80 -15.28
N VAL A 59 6.12 -9.52 -15.36
CA VAL A 59 6.16 -8.77 -16.62
C VAL A 59 7.59 -8.66 -17.13
N GLN A 60 7.74 -8.59 -18.44
CA GLN A 60 9.01 -8.24 -19.07
C GLN A 60 9.19 -6.73 -19.01
N VAL A 61 10.29 -6.25 -18.45
CA VAL A 61 10.67 -4.84 -18.43
C VAL A 61 11.84 -4.63 -19.38
N THR A 62 11.64 -3.77 -20.37
CA THR A 62 12.65 -3.42 -21.37
C THR A 62 13.07 -1.97 -21.17
N LEU A 63 14.37 -1.73 -20.95
CA LEU A 63 14.95 -0.40 -21.01
C LEU A 63 15.12 -0.01 -22.47
N CYS A 64 14.43 1.05 -22.88
CA CYS A 64 14.49 1.60 -24.23
C CYS A 64 15.25 2.93 -24.21
N ARG A 65 16.10 3.13 -25.20
CA ARG A 65 16.76 4.41 -25.46
C ARG A 65 16.25 4.98 -26.77
N ALA A 66 15.74 6.20 -26.72
CA ALA A 66 15.27 6.95 -27.87
C ALA A 66 16.29 8.04 -28.24
N ARG A 67 16.70 8.07 -29.51
CA ARG A 67 17.59 9.08 -30.06
C ARG A 67 16.88 9.85 -31.18
N PRO A 68 16.78 11.18 -31.11
CA PRO A 68 16.34 12.00 -32.23
C PRO A 68 17.32 11.86 -33.40
N GLY A 69 16.83 11.46 -34.57
CA GLY A 69 17.64 11.32 -35.78
C GLY A 69 17.23 12.31 -36.86
N HIS A 70 18.07 12.44 -37.89
CA HIS A 70 17.68 13.07 -39.17
C HIS A 70 17.62 11.98 -40.24
N PRO A 71 16.59 11.13 -40.23
CA PRO A 71 16.54 9.99 -41.12
C PRO A 71 16.23 10.43 -42.57
N PRO A 72 16.60 9.62 -43.57
CA PRO A 72 16.18 9.82 -44.95
C PRO A 72 14.66 9.78 -45.10
N ALA A 73 14.15 10.36 -46.20
CA ALA A 73 12.70 10.47 -46.44
C ALA A 73 12.01 9.09 -46.41
N GLY A 74 11.08 8.90 -45.46
CA GLY A 74 10.30 7.67 -45.31
C GLY A 74 10.54 6.91 -44.00
N GLU A 75 11.54 7.30 -43.21
CA GLU A 75 11.87 6.68 -41.92
C GLU A 75 11.40 7.52 -40.72
N PRO A 76 11.13 6.90 -39.56
CA PRO A 76 10.66 7.60 -38.37
C PRO A 76 11.75 8.54 -37.81
N PRO A 77 11.40 9.76 -37.37
CA PRO A 77 12.35 10.79 -36.92
C PRO A 77 13.13 10.42 -35.64
N VAL A 78 12.77 9.33 -34.97
CA VAL A 78 13.37 8.88 -33.72
C VAL A 78 13.70 7.40 -33.86
N SER A 79 14.95 7.04 -33.57
CA SER A 79 15.38 5.66 -33.45
C SER A 79 15.24 5.22 -32.00
N VAL A 80 14.57 4.08 -31.77
CA VAL A 80 14.42 3.51 -30.43
C VAL A 80 15.08 2.14 -30.40
N VAL A 81 15.97 1.93 -29.44
CA VAL A 81 16.72 0.68 -29.27
C VAL A 81 16.45 0.10 -27.88
N ALA A 82 16.18 -1.20 -27.80
CA ALA A 82 16.15 -1.92 -26.54
C ALA A 82 17.60 -2.12 -26.04
N VAL A 83 17.88 -1.64 -24.84
CA VAL A 83 19.20 -1.68 -24.20
C VAL A 83 19.33 -2.93 -23.35
N ALA A 84 18.34 -3.20 -22.50
CA ALA A 84 18.35 -4.29 -21.54
C ALA A 84 16.95 -4.79 -21.23
N GLU A 85 16.85 -6.02 -20.75
CA GLU A 85 15.60 -6.72 -20.47
C GLU A 85 15.67 -7.46 -19.13
N GLN A 86 14.65 -7.31 -18.28
CA GLN A 86 14.57 -7.99 -17.00
C GLN A 86 13.12 -8.28 -16.57
N LEU A 87 12.93 -9.33 -15.77
CA LEU A 87 11.62 -9.64 -15.19
C LEU A 87 11.32 -8.78 -13.95
N PHE A 88 10.08 -8.31 -13.87
CA PHE A 88 9.54 -7.59 -12.71
C PHE A 88 8.23 -8.23 -12.26
N ASN A 89 8.08 -8.49 -10.96
CA ASN A 89 6.89 -9.14 -10.42
C ASN A 89 5.93 -8.10 -9.85
N PHE A 90 4.73 -8.01 -10.43
CA PHE A 90 3.60 -7.38 -9.75
C PHE A 90 2.99 -8.38 -8.77
N VAL A 91 2.98 -8.00 -7.49
CA VAL A 91 2.44 -8.83 -6.41
C VAL A 91 1.27 -8.14 -5.74
N GLN A 92 0.35 -8.94 -5.21
CA GLN A 92 -0.82 -8.45 -4.50
C GLN A 92 -0.38 -7.79 -3.18
N ASP A 93 -0.79 -6.54 -2.96
CA ASP A 93 -0.63 -5.89 -1.68
C ASP A 93 -1.78 -6.29 -0.75
N LEU A 94 -1.61 -7.44 -0.09
CA LEU A 94 -2.61 -7.97 0.85
C LEU A 94 -2.94 -6.97 1.96
N ALA A 95 -1.99 -6.12 2.37
CA ALA A 95 -2.25 -5.11 3.40
C ALA A 95 -3.17 -4.01 2.87
N PHE A 96 -3.03 -3.63 1.60
CA PHE A 96 -3.94 -2.71 0.93
C PHE A 96 -5.35 -3.28 0.78
N ASP A 97 -5.47 -4.55 0.35
CA ASP A 97 -6.77 -5.21 0.26
C ASP A 97 -7.44 -5.33 1.64
N MET A 98 -6.66 -5.67 2.66
CA MET A 98 -7.13 -5.68 4.05
C MET A 98 -7.58 -4.28 4.50
N ALA A 99 -6.82 -3.23 4.18
CA ALA A 99 -7.20 -1.85 4.50
C ALA A 99 -8.53 -1.47 3.84
N GLN A 100 -8.71 -1.77 2.55
CA GLN A 100 -9.96 -1.54 1.82
C GLN A 100 -11.13 -2.29 2.47
N PHE A 101 -10.93 -3.57 2.79
CA PHE A 101 -11.94 -4.38 3.45
C PHE A 101 -12.31 -3.79 4.83
N LEU A 102 -11.34 -3.46 5.68
CA LEU A 102 -11.56 -2.89 7.01
C LEU A 102 -12.28 -1.54 6.94
N VAL A 103 -11.89 -0.65 6.03
CA VAL A 103 -12.57 0.64 5.82
C VAL A 103 -14.01 0.45 5.34
N SER A 104 -14.25 -0.52 4.45
CA SER A 104 -15.59 -0.82 3.93
C SER A 104 -16.52 -1.46 4.97
N THR A 105 -15.96 -2.06 6.02
CA THR A 105 -16.72 -2.74 7.10
C THR A 105 -17.01 -1.85 8.30
N ALA A 106 -16.33 -0.71 8.43
CA ALA A 106 -16.56 0.24 9.51
C ALA A 106 -18.04 0.64 9.65
N GLY A 107 -18.59 0.50 10.86
CA GLY A 107 -19.98 0.85 11.18
C GLY A 107 -21.07 -0.04 10.58
N ARG A 108 -20.70 -1.12 9.87
CA ARG A 108 -21.66 -2.13 9.43
C ARG A 108 -21.99 -3.08 10.58
N PRO A 109 -23.27 -3.43 10.78
CA PRO A 109 -23.61 -4.49 11.71
C PRO A 109 -22.93 -5.77 11.23
N ASP A 110 -22.24 -6.46 12.13
CA ASP A 110 -21.54 -7.73 11.88
C ASP A 110 -20.34 -7.67 10.92
N GLY A 111 -19.99 -6.49 10.38
CA GLY A 111 -18.93 -6.35 9.37
C GLY A 111 -17.55 -6.80 9.84
N LEU A 112 -17.31 -6.74 11.16
CA LEU A 112 -16.06 -7.15 11.79
C LEU A 112 -16.15 -8.51 12.51
N GLU A 113 -17.29 -9.21 12.48
CA GLU A 113 -17.40 -10.54 13.11
C GLU A 113 -16.49 -11.57 12.44
N GLY A 114 -16.34 -11.52 11.12
CA GLY A 114 -15.38 -12.37 10.41
C GLY A 114 -13.94 -12.11 10.85
N ALA A 115 -13.58 -10.86 11.15
CA ALA A 115 -12.26 -10.51 11.68
C ALA A 115 -12.07 -11.00 13.13
N MET A 116 -13.17 -11.15 13.90
CA MET A 116 -13.15 -11.74 15.23
C MET A 116 -12.92 -13.25 15.20
N LEU A 117 -13.29 -13.98 14.14
CA LEU A 117 -13.02 -15.43 14.04
C LEU A 117 -11.53 -15.76 14.03
N LEU A 118 -10.71 -14.85 13.52
CA LEU A 118 -9.26 -15.03 13.48
C LEU A 118 -8.62 -14.85 14.86
N ASP A 119 -9.36 -14.36 15.85
CA ASP A 119 -8.84 -14.00 17.17
C ASP A 119 -8.21 -15.18 17.93
N GLU A 120 -8.63 -16.39 17.60
CA GLU A 120 -8.11 -17.63 18.19
C GLU A 120 -6.72 -18.02 17.65
N CYS A 121 -6.28 -17.42 16.55
CA CYS A 121 -4.96 -17.67 15.99
C CYS A 121 -3.88 -16.97 16.82
N GLN A 122 -2.93 -17.75 17.37
CA GLN A 122 -1.69 -17.22 17.92
C GLN A 122 -0.77 -16.82 16.78
N ILE A 123 -0.84 -15.55 16.40
CA ILE A 123 0.05 -14.96 15.39
C ILE A 123 1.35 -14.55 16.11
N PRO A 124 2.53 -14.97 15.64
CA PRO A 124 3.82 -14.53 16.18
C PRO A 124 3.90 -13.00 16.26
N LEU A 125 4.57 -12.47 17.29
CA LEU A 125 4.70 -11.02 17.50
C LEU A 125 5.27 -10.32 16.26
N GLU A 126 6.30 -10.89 15.65
CA GLU A 126 6.94 -10.34 14.45
C GLU A 126 5.97 -10.22 13.27
N GLU A 127 5.06 -11.18 13.10
CA GLU A 127 4.03 -11.13 12.06
C GLU A 127 2.99 -10.03 12.35
N CYS A 128 2.60 -9.86 13.62
CA CYS A 128 1.75 -8.75 14.04
C CYS A 128 2.42 -7.39 13.82
N GLU A 129 3.72 -7.25 14.11
CA GLU A 129 4.46 -6.02 13.89
C GLU A 129 4.60 -5.68 12.40
N ARG A 130 4.89 -6.68 11.56
CA ARG A 130 4.92 -6.54 10.11
C ARG A 130 3.54 -6.15 9.55
N LEU A 131 2.48 -6.79 10.05
CA LEU A 131 1.11 -6.46 9.68
C LEU A 131 0.74 -5.04 10.11
N ASP A 132 1.09 -4.62 11.33
CA ASP A 132 0.82 -3.26 11.83
C ASP A 132 1.53 -2.21 10.96
N GLU A 133 2.76 -2.50 10.52
CA GLU A 133 3.48 -1.64 9.59
C GLU A 133 2.76 -1.52 8.25
N SER A 134 2.58 -2.63 7.55
CA SER A 134 2.06 -2.66 6.19
C SER A 134 0.62 -2.14 6.15
N LEU A 135 -0.21 -2.56 7.09
CA LEU A 135 -1.60 -2.12 7.17
C LEU A 135 -1.71 -0.63 7.53
N SER A 136 -0.87 -0.13 8.43
CA SER A 136 -0.88 1.31 8.76
C SER A 136 -0.45 2.17 7.55
N LEU A 137 0.50 1.70 6.75
CA LEU A 137 0.90 2.37 5.51
C LEU A 137 -0.22 2.31 4.47
N ALA A 138 -0.86 1.17 4.29
CA ALA A 138 -1.98 1.01 3.39
C ALA A 138 -3.13 1.97 3.75
N LEU A 139 -3.55 2.00 5.01
CA LEU A 139 -4.63 2.90 5.49
C LEU A 139 -4.31 4.39 5.28
N ARG A 140 -3.06 4.81 5.42
CA ARG A 140 -2.65 6.20 5.19
C ARG A 140 -2.71 6.63 3.73
N HIS A 141 -2.58 5.68 2.80
CA HIS A 141 -2.60 5.94 1.36
C HIS A 141 -3.92 5.53 0.70
N LEU A 142 -4.88 5.05 1.49
CA LEU A 142 -6.19 4.67 1.01
C LEU A 142 -7.08 5.91 0.93
N ASP A 143 -7.72 6.09 -0.23
CA ASP A 143 -8.76 7.11 -0.38
C ASP A 143 -10.02 6.69 0.39
N LEU A 144 -10.30 7.39 1.49
CA LEU A 144 -11.48 7.12 2.29
C LEU A 144 -12.74 7.64 1.57
N PRO A 145 -13.87 6.92 1.66
CA PRO A 145 -15.14 7.43 1.16
C PRO A 145 -15.51 8.79 1.77
N ASP A 146 -16.23 9.63 1.02
CA ASP A 146 -16.70 10.91 1.52
C ASP A 146 -17.56 10.75 2.78
N GLY A 147 -17.22 11.49 3.83
CA GLY A 147 -17.91 11.41 5.12
C GLY A 147 -17.66 10.11 5.89
N TRP A 148 -16.61 9.35 5.55
CA TRP A 148 -16.24 8.14 6.29
C TRP A 148 -15.97 8.44 7.77
N ASN A 149 -16.45 7.53 8.62
CA ASN A 149 -16.37 7.62 10.08
C ASN A 149 -16.13 6.22 10.65
N LEU A 150 -15.39 6.12 11.74
CA LEU A 150 -15.08 4.84 12.41
C LEU A 150 -16.33 4.06 12.84
N LEU A 151 -17.42 4.76 13.15
CA LEU A 151 -18.70 4.18 13.54
C LEU A 151 -19.70 4.08 12.38
N GLY A 152 -19.27 4.44 11.16
CA GLY A 152 -20.09 4.53 9.96
C GLY A 152 -21.02 5.74 9.92
N THR A 153 -21.95 5.74 8.96
CA THR A 153 -22.87 6.86 8.67
C THR A 153 -23.98 7.04 9.71
N HIS A 154 -24.18 6.06 10.58
CA HIS A 154 -25.16 6.13 11.66
C HIS A 154 -24.43 5.90 12.98
N LEU A 155 -24.33 6.95 13.81
CA LEU A 155 -23.86 6.84 15.18
C LEU A 155 -24.79 5.90 15.96
N ARG A 156 -24.43 4.62 16.00
CA ARG A 156 -25.13 3.61 16.77
C ARG A 156 -24.44 3.54 18.13
N ASN A 157 -25.06 4.11 19.16
CA ASN A 157 -24.69 3.91 20.57
C ASN A 157 -25.02 2.49 21.06
N LYS A 158 -25.01 1.50 20.16
CA LYS A 158 -25.25 0.10 20.48
C LYS A 158 -23.92 -0.63 20.57
N PRO A 159 -23.78 -1.59 21.48
CA PRO A 159 -22.55 -2.37 21.57
C PRO A 159 -22.22 -3.07 20.25
N GLN A 160 -21.03 -2.80 19.72
CA GLN A 160 -20.55 -3.37 18.46
C GLN A 160 -19.02 -3.39 18.42
N GLU A 161 -18.47 -4.39 17.73
CA GLU A 161 -17.02 -4.41 17.44
C GLU A 161 -16.69 -3.24 16.49
N THR A 162 -15.58 -2.55 16.76
CA THR A 162 -15.10 -1.44 15.92
C THR A 162 -13.66 -1.74 15.47
N LEU A 163 -13.17 -0.99 14.48
CA LEU A 163 -11.78 -1.10 14.04
C LEU A 163 -10.78 -0.85 15.18
N VAL A 164 -11.15 -0.04 16.18
CA VAL A 164 -10.31 0.20 17.36
C VAL A 164 -10.25 -1.05 18.26
N HIS A 165 -11.36 -1.79 18.41
CA HIS A 165 -11.35 -3.09 19.10
C HIS A 165 -10.46 -4.09 18.35
N PHE A 166 -10.56 -4.15 17.01
CA PHE A 166 -9.71 -5.00 16.18
C PHE A 166 -8.22 -4.69 16.39
N ALA A 167 -7.82 -3.43 16.33
CA ALA A 167 -6.43 -3.03 16.59
C ALA A 167 -5.99 -3.38 18.02
N ALA A 168 -6.84 -3.14 19.02
CA ALA A 168 -6.57 -3.47 20.43
C ALA A 168 -6.33 -4.96 20.66
N ARG A 169 -7.09 -5.82 20.00
CA ARG A 169 -7.05 -7.28 20.11
C ARG A 169 -5.78 -7.90 19.55
N ARG A 170 -5.20 -7.25 18.54
CA ARG A 170 -4.02 -7.69 17.78
C ARG A 170 -2.73 -6.94 18.13
N GLY A 171 -2.80 -5.93 18.99
CA GLY A 171 -1.64 -5.12 19.34
C GLY A 171 -1.17 -4.18 18.22
N LEU A 172 -2.04 -3.83 17.28
CA LEU A 172 -1.70 -3.01 16.10
C LEU A 172 -1.63 -1.52 16.48
N LYS A 173 -0.50 -1.10 17.04
CA LYS A 173 -0.31 0.24 17.61
C LYS A 173 -0.31 1.34 16.55
N ARG A 174 0.35 1.13 15.42
CA ARG A 174 0.43 2.11 14.31
C ARG A 174 -0.93 2.30 13.65
N VAL A 175 -1.66 1.20 13.45
CA VAL A 175 -3.05 1.23 12.98
C VAL A 175 -3.94 1.97 13.98
N ALA A 176 -3.84 1.67 15.28
CA ALA A 176 -4.61 2.36 16.31
C ALA A 176 -4.36 3.87 16.31
N VAL A 177 -3.10 4.33 16.19
CA VAL A 177 -2.78 5.75 16.07
C VAL A 177 -3.48 6.38 14.87
N TRP A 178 -3.46 5.73 13.71
CA TRP A 178 -4.15 6.24 12.53
C TRP A 178 -5.66 6.32 12.74
N LEU A 179 -6.28 5.29 13.33
CA LEU A 179 -7.71 5.25 13.65
C LEU A 179 -8.10 6.38 14.59
N LEU A 180 -7.28 6.68 15.61
CA LEU A 180 -7.56 7.74 16.58
C LEU A 180 -7.57 9.15 15.98
N LEU A 181 -7.02 9.33 14.79
CA LEU A 181 -7.08 10.59 14.04
C LEU A 181 -8.34 10.73 13.19
N GLN A 182 -9.16 9.68 13.09
CA GLN A 182 -10.33 9.64 12.22
C GLN A 182 -11.61 10.14 12.92
N PRO A 183 -12.61 10.59 12.17
CA PRO A 183 -13.92 10.95 12.72
C PRO A 183 -14.55 9.76 13.48
N GLY A 184 -15.13 10.06 14.65
CA GLY A 184 -15.79 9.06 15.50
C GLY A 184 -14.85 8.30 16.45
N ALA A 185 -13.55 8.62 16.48
CA ALA A 185 -12.59 8.00 17.40
C ALA A 185 -12.96 8.16 18.89
N PRO A 186 -13.37 9.34 19.38
CA PRO A 186 -13.71 9.51 20.80
C PRO A 186 -14.87 8.61 21.24
N GLU A 187 -15.89 8.48 20.39
CA GLU A 187 -17.04 7.60 20.63
C GLU A 187 -16.63 6.13 20.54
N ALA A 188 -15.80 5.76 19.55
CA ALA A 188 -15.30 4.40 19.38
C ALA A 188 -14.46 3.91 20.57
N LEU A 189 -13.73 4.80 21.25
CA LEU A 189 -12.96 4.47 22.46
C LEU A 189 -13.85 4.11 23.66
N ARG A 190 -15.02 4.75 23.77
CA ARG A 190 -15.97 4.54 24.88
C ARG A 190 -16.99 3.46 24.59
N LEU A 191 -17.17 3.10 23.33
CA LEU A 191 -18.12 2.09 22.90
C LEU A 191 -17.65 0.71 23.33
N THR A 192 -18.54 -0.07 23.94
CA THR A 192 -18.29 -1.47 24.23
C THR A 192 -18.65 -2.34 23.03
N ASN A 193 -17.96 -3.45 22.86
CA ASN A 193 -18.39 -4.49 21.94
C ASN A 193 -19.53 -5.35 22.54
N ARG A 194 -19.97 -6.38 21.80
CA ARG A 194 -21.07 -7.27 22.23
C ARG A 194 -20.74 -8.06 23.50
N GLN A 195 -19.45 -8.28 23.77
CA GLN A 195 -18.97 -8.91 25.00
C GLN A 195 -18.85 -7.92 26.17
N GLY A 196 -19.21 -6.65 25.98
CA GLY A 196 -19.15 -5.61 27.01
C GLY A 196 -17.74 -5.05 27.23
N ALA A 197 -16.77 -5.38 26.38
CA ALA A 197 -15.39 -4.91 26.49
C ALA A 197 -15.19 -3.62 25.68
N THR A 198 -14.44 -2.66 26.23
CA THR A 198 -13.94 -1.49 25.50
C THR A 198 -12.61 -1.81 24.81
N PRO A 199 -12.16 -1.03 23.81
CA PRO A 199 -10.86 -1.26 23.19
C PRO A 199 -9.70 -1.25 24.22
N ALA A 200 -9.74 -0.33 25.19
CA ALA A 200 -8.74 -0.27 26.25
C ALA A 200 -8.72 -1.55 27.12
N SER A 201 -9.90 -2.10 27.47
CA SER A 201 -9.98 -3.34 28.24
C SER A 201 -9.47 -4.56 27.46
N ILE A 202 -9.69 -4.61 26.15
CA ILE A 202 -9.18 -5.69 25.28
C ILE A 202 -7.65 -5.64 25.25
N ALA A 203 -7.07 -4.45 25.00
CA ALA A 203 -5.62 -4.28 24.99
C ALA A 203 -4.98 -4.70 26.32
N GLN A 204 -5.65 -4.41 27.44
CA GLN A 204 -5.21 -4.85 28.77
C GLN A 204 -5.27 -6.37 28.92
N GLN A 205 -6.38 -7.01 28.55
CA GLN A 205 -6.55 -8.47 28.62
C GLN A 205 -5.51 -9.21 27.77
N ARG A 206 -5.13 -8.63 26.62
CA ARG A 206 -4.10 -9.17 25.72
C ARG A 206 -2.67 -8.76 26.08
N SER A 207 -2.47 -8.08 27.20
CA SER A 207 -1.15 -7.62 27.66
C SER A 207 -0.41 -6.67 26.70
N HIS A 208 -1.14 -5.98 25.81
CA HIS A 208 -0.58 -4.94 24.95
C HIS A 208 -0.49 -3.60 25.71
N ARG A 209 0.49 -3.49 26.62
CA ARG A 209 0.62 -2.37 27.58
C ARG A 209 0.67 -1.00 26.92
N ASP A 210 1.51 -0.83 25.91
CA ASP A 210 1.65 0.42 25.16
C ASP A 210 0.34 0.86 24.50
N LEU A 211 -0.37 -0.10 23.92
CA LEU A 211 -1.63 0.15 23.25
C LEU A 211 -2.74 0.46 24.26
N HIS A 212 -2.77 -0.24 25.40
CA HIS A 212 -3.68 0.08 26.49
C HIS A 212 -3.47 1.53 26.99
N GLN A 213 -2.22 1.96 27.19
CA GLN A 213 -1.93 3.35 27.56
C GLN A 213 -2.38 4.36 26.50
N LEU A 214 -2.25 4.02 25.21
CA LEU A 214 -2.72 4.86 24.11
C LEU A 214 -4.25 4.99 24.11
N LEU A 215 -4.97 3.88 24.36
CA LEU A 215 -6.43 3.80 24.28
C LEU A 215 -7.16 4.25 25.55
N THR A 216 -6.44 4.50 26.65
CA THR A 216 -7.01 4.95 27.93
C THR A 216 -7.00 6.48 28.07
N LYS A 217 -6.36 7.19 27.13
CA LYS A 217 -6.33 8.66 27.08
C LYS A 217 -7.62 9.20 26.48
#